data_AF-A0A5W7S096-F1
#
_entry.id   AF-A0A5W7S096-F1
#
_cell.length_a   1.000
_cell.length_b   1.000
_cell.length_c   1.000
_cell.angle_alpha   90.00
_cell.angle_beta   90.00
_cell.angle_gamma   90.00
#
_symmetry.space_group_name_H-M   'P 1'
#
loop_
_entity.id
_entity.type
_entity.pdbx_description
1 polymer ?
#
loop_
_entity_poly.entity_id
_entity_poly.type
_entity_poly.pdbx_seq_one_letter_code
_entity_poly.pdbx_strand_id
1 'polypeptide(L)'
;MDSNHSAPAIVITVINDCASLWHEVLLGIEEEGIPFLLQHHPAGDVVDSAWQAARSSPLLVGIACDRHTLVVHYKNLPASAPLFTLMHHQDSQAQRNTGNNAARLVKGIPFRDLHA
;
A
#
# COMPACT_ATOMS: atom_id res chain seq x y z
N MET A 1 14.62 -23.21 -17.29
CA MET A 1 14.53 -21.74 -17.19
C MET A 1 13.52 -21.47 -16.11
N ASP A 2 14.00 -21.33 -14.88
CA ASP A 2 13.17 -21.29 -13.68
C ASP A 2 12.30 -20.03 -13.71
N SER A 3 11.05 -20.25 -14.11
CA SER A 3 10.05 -19.20 -14.11
C SER A 3 9.55 -19.10 -12.68
N ASN A 4 10.28 -18.33 -11.86
CA ASN A 4 9.90 -18.04 -10.49
C ASN A 4 8.67 -17.11 -10.54
N HIS A 5 7.52 -17.66 -10.93
CA HIS A 5 6.24 -16.96 -10.99
C HIS A 5 5.73 -16.81 -9.56
N SER A 6 6.33 -15.91 -8.79
CA SER A 6 5.71 -15.42 -7.57
C SER A 6 4.34 -14.87 -7.93
N ALA A 7 3.32 -15.23 -7.14
CA ALA A 7 1.96 -14.74 -7.35
C ALA A 7 1.96 -13.20 -7.41
N PRO A 8 1.21 -12.58 -8.33
CA PRO A 8 1.18 -11.14 -8.46
C PRO A 8 0.67 -10.52 -7.15
N ALA A 9 1.42 -9.57 -6.59
CA ALA A 9 1.18 -8.99 -5.27
C ALA A 9 1.36 -7.47 -5.25
N ILE A 10 0.70 -6.81 -4.31
CA ILE A 10 0.93 -5.39 -4.00
C ILE A 10 2.35 -5.29 -3.42
N VAL A 11 3.15 -4.35 -3.92
CA VAL A 11 4.47 -4.07 -3.34
C VAL A 11 4.31 -2.99 -2.29
N ILE A 12 4.85 -3.23 -1.10
CA ILE A 12 4.82 -2.30 0.03
C ILE A 12 6.24 -1.98 0.46
N THR A 13 6.66 -0.72 0.30
CA THR A 13 7.96 -0.23 0.78
C THR A 13 7.85 0.26 2.22
N VAL A 14 8.57 -0.38 3.13
CA VAL A 14 8.61 -0.06 4.56
C VAL A 14 9.88 0.74 4.86
N ILE A 15 9.73 2.00 5.24
CA ILE A 15 10.86 2.89 5.53
C ILE A 15 11.18 2.85 7.02
N ASN A 16 12.43 2.54 7.37
CA ASN A 16 12.93 2.53 8.74
C ASN A 16 12.13 1.61 9.69
N ASP A 17 11.80 0.41 9.17
CA ASP A 17 11.17 -0.71 9.89
C ASP A 17 9.88 -0.37 10.66
N CYS A 18 9.01 0.43 10.02
CA CYS A 18 7.75 0.92 10.62
C CYS A 18 6.54 0.01 10.35
N ALA A 19 6.71 -1.20 9.82
CA ALA A 19 5.59 -2.05 9.37
C ALA A 19 4.58 -2.35 10.49
N SER A 20 5.05 -2.52 11.72
CA SER A 20 4.21 -2.81 12.90
C SER A 20 3.21 -1.69 13.23
N LEU A 21 3.52 -0.44 12.85
CA LEU A 21 2.62 0.71 13.04
C LEU A 21 1.40 0.67 12.12
N TRP A 22 1.48 -0.08 11.02
CA TRP A 22 0.48 -0.13 9.96
C TRP A 22 -0.22 -1.49 9.87
N HIS A 23 -0.23 -2.25 10.98
CA HIS A 23 -0.78 -3.60 11.02
C HIS A 23 -2.23 -3.67 10.52
N GLU A 24 -3.05 -2.70 10.90
CA GLU A 24 -4.45 -2.60 10.47
C GLU A 24 -4.60 -2.44 8.95
N VAL A 25 -3.67 -1.72 8.31
CA VAL A 25 -3.64 -1.58 6.85
C VAL A 25 -3.34 -2.91 6.19
N LEU A 26 -2.36 -3.67 6.72
CA LEU A 26 -2.00 -4.99 6.19
C LEU A 26 -3.16 -5.98 6.33
N LEU A 27 -3.84 -5.98 7.49
CA LEU A 27 -5.04 -6.79 7.72
C LEU A 27 -6.16 -6.42 6.75
N GLY A 28 -6.31 -5.15 6.39
CA GLY A 28 -7.32 -4.71 5.42
C GLY A 28 -7.05 -5.23 4.00
N ILE A 29 -5.78 -5.36 3.62
CA ILE A 29 -5.38 -5.96 2.34
C ILE A 29 -5.66 -7.48 2.36
N GLU A 30 -5.30 -8.15 3.44
CA GLU A 30 -5.53 -9.60 3.64
C GLU A 30 -7.02 -9.96 3.65
N GLU A 31 -7.86 -9.18 4.33
CA GLU A 31 -9.32 -9.35 4.38
C GLU A 31 -9.96 -9.35 2.98
N GLU A 32 -9.44 -8.52 2.07
CA GLU A 32 -9.92 -8.42 0.69
C GLU A 32 -9.29 -9.48 -0.24
N GLY A 33 -8.41 -10.35 0.29
CA GLY A 33 -7.85 -11.51 -0.39
C GLY A 33 -6.74 -11.19 -1.38
N ILE A 34 -6.06 -10.04 -1.25
CA ILE A 34 -5.00 -9.62 -2.16
C ILE A 34 -3.62 -9.88 -1.51
N PRO A 35 -2.70 -10.60 -2.17
CA PRO A 35 -1.36 -10.80 -1.63
C PRO A 35 -0.55 -9.50 -1.66
N PHE A 36 0.36 -9.35 -0.70
CA PHE A 36 1.32 -8.24 -0.65
C PHE A 36 2.73 -8.73 -0.32
N LEU A 37 3.73 -7.92 -0.68
CA LEU A 37 5.15 -8.16 -0.41
C LEU A 37 5.75 -6.93 0.28
N LEU A 38 6.40 -7.15 1.42
CA LEU A 38 7.11 -6.10 2.15
C LEU A 38 8.55 -5.98 1.64
N GLN A 39 8.97 -4.75 1.33
CA GLN A 39 10.33 -4.40 0.96
C GLN A 39 10.86 -3.37 1.95
N HIS A 40 11.86 -3.72 2.73
CA HIS A 40 12.40 -2.85 3.78
C HIS A 40 13.49 -1.94 3.21
N HIS A 41 13.35 -0.64 3.43
CA HIS A 41 14.30 0.39 3.00
C HIS A 41 14.75 1.21 4.23
N PRO A 42 16.04 1.58 4.32
CA PRO A 42 16.55 2.34 5.46
C PRO A 42 16.05 3.79 5.50
N ALA A 43 15.80 4.37 4.32
CA ALA A 43 15.32 5.75 4.14
C ALA A 43 14.65 5.88 2.77
N GLY A 44 13.85 6.95 2.60
CA GLY A 44 13.19 7.28 1.35
C GLY A 44 12.17 8.40 1.55
N ASP A 45 11.77 9.06 0.46
CA ASP A 45 10.55 9.86 0.45
C ASP A 45 9.36 8.93 0.30
N VAL A 46 8.34 9.07 1.16
CA VAL A 46 7.22 8.11 1.21
C VAL A 46 6.37 8.14 -0.08
N VAL A 47 6.19 9.30 -0.71
CA VAL A 47 5.36 9.42 -1.92
C VAL A 47 6.09 8.81 -3.11
N ASP A 48 7.35 9.18 -3.32
CA ASP A 48 8.19 8.61 -4.38
C ASP A 48 8.35 7.09 -4.20
N SER A 49 8.58 6.63 -2.97
CA SER A 49 8.66 5.19 -2.66
C SER A 49 7.36 4.45 -3.03
N ALA A 50 6.19 5.02 -2.73
CA ALA A 50 4.91 4.41 -3.07
C ALA A 50 4.69 4.34 -4.59
N TRP A 51 5.11 5.39 -5.32
CA TRP A 51 5.06 5.40 -6.79
C TRP A 51 6.01 4.34 -7.40
N GLN A 52 7.22 4.22 -6.87
CA GLN A 52 8.17 3.18 -7.29
C GLN A 52 7.62 1.77 -7.01
N ALA A 53 7.02 1.56 -5.84
CA ALA A 53 6.34 0.31 -5.49
C ALA A 53 5.18 0.00 -6.47
N ALA A 54 4.41 1.01 -6.89
CA ALA A 54 3.31 0.83 -7.81
C ALA A 54 3.80 0.45 -9.22
N ARG A 55 4.96 0.97 -9.63
CA ARG A 55 5.60 0.63 -10.90
C ARG A 55 6.19 -0.78 -10.92
N SER A 56 6.67 -1.27 -9.78
CA SER A 56 7.24 -2.61 -9.64
C SER A 56 6.18 -3.69 -9.39
N SER A 57 5.03 -3.33 -8.81
CA SER A 57 3.92 -4.26 -8.59
C SER A 57 3.26 -4.69 -9.90
N PRO A 58 3.13 -6.02 -10.16
CA PRO A 58 2.30 -6.53 -11.25
C PRO A 58 0.82 -6.14 -11.15
N LEU A 59 0.35 -5.80 -9.95
CA LEU A 59 -1.02 -5.37 -9.67
C LEU A 59 -1.22 -3.85 -9.85
N LEU A 60 -0.19 -3.12 -10.28
CA LEU A 60 -0.18 -1.67 -10.54
C LEU A 60 -0.40 -0.78 -9.30
N VAL A 61 -0.69 -1.39 -8.14
CA VAL A 61 -0.87 -0.73 -6.85
C VAL A 61 0.40 -0.88 -6.04
N GLY A 62 0.88 0.23 -5.49
CA GLY A 62 2.03 0.26 -4.60
C GLY A 62 1.72 1.03 -3.34
N ILE A 63 2.36 0.64 -2.26
CA ILE A 63 2.24 1.31 -0.97
C ILE A 63 3.64 1.64 -0.49
N ALA A 64 3.80 2.77 0.18
CA ALA A 64 4.95 2.98 1.04
C ALA A 64 4.53 3.61 2.35
N CYS A 65 5.30 3.37 3.39
CA CYS A 65 5.03 3.92 4.70
C CYS A 65 6.31 4.27 5.46
N ASP A 66 6.20 5.28 6.31
CA ASP A 66 7.17 5.64 7.34
C ASP A 66 6.47 5.66 8.71
N ARG A 67 7.09 6.29 9.73
CA ARG A 67 6.52 6.37 11.09
C ARG A 67 5.31 7.29 11.22
N HIS A 68 5.04 8.13 10.23
CA HIS A 68 4.03 9.18 10.28
C HIS A 68 2.92 8.99 9.26
N THR A 69 3.27 8.51 8.06
CA THR A 69 2.38 8.50 6.91
C THR A 69 2.49 7.19 6.14
N LEU A 70 1.36 6.74 5.60
CA LEU A 70 1.26 5.68 4.62
C LEU A 70 0.60 6.22 3.35
N VAL A 71 1.18 5.90 2.20
CA VAL A 71 0.73 6.37 0.89
C VAL A 71 0.37 5.18 0.03
N VAL A 72 -0.82 5.21 -0.56
CA VAL A 72 -1.25 4.27 -1.61
C VAL A 72 -1.14 4.97 -2.95
N HIS A 73 -0.36 4.40 -3.86
CA HIS A 73 -0.15 4.91 -5.21
C HIS A 73 -0.63 3.91 -6.26
N TYR A 74 -0.96 4.45 -7.44
CA TYR A 74 -1.28 3.68 -8.63
C TYR A 74 -0.32 4.04 -9.76
N LYS A 75 0.14 3.05 -10.53
CA LYS A 75 1.18 3.21 -11.57
C LYS A 75 0.84 4.29 -12.61
N ASN A 76 -0.43 4.43 -12.96
CA ASN A 76 -0.86 5.34 -14.02
C ASN A 76 -1.16 6.77 -13.52
N LEU A 77 -0.99 7.03 -12.22
CA LEU A 77 -1.09 8.39 -11.68
C LEU A 77 0.27 9.11 -11.79
N PRO A 78 0.27 10.45 -11.88
CA PRO A 78 1.49 11.24 -11.74
C PRO A 78 2.18 10.95 -10.41
N ALA A 79 3.51 10.90 -10.40
CA ALA A 79 4.29 10.57 -9.19
C ALA A 79 4.04 11.53 -8.00
N SER A 80 3.61 12.76 -8.28
CA SER A 80 3.29 13.77 -7.26
C SER A 80 1.83 13.72 -6.77
N ALA A 81 1.01 12.81 -7.31
CA ALA A 81 -0.42 12.74 -7.06
C ALA A 81 -0.82 11.31 -6.61
N PRO A 82 -0.49 10.93 -5.35
CA PRO A 82 -0.90 9.65 -4.81
C PRO A 82 -2.43 9.55 -4.70
N LEU A 83 -2.93 8.31 -4.62
CA LEU A 83 -4.37 8.09 -4.56
C LEU A 83 -4.92 8.28 -3.14
N PHE A 84 -4.22 7.74 -2.14
CA PHE A 84 -4.57 7.91 -0.73
C PHE A 84 -3.34 8.24 0.10
N THR A 85 -3.56 9.08 1.11
CA THR A 85 -2.59 9.39 2.15
C THR A 85 -3.27 9.20 3.49
N LEU A 86 -2.64 8.40 4.35
CA LEU A 86 -3.13 8.05 5.67
C LEU A 86 -2.11 8.48 6.72
N MET A 87 -2.55 9.24 7.71
CA MET A 87 -1.72 9.67 8.83
C MET A 87 -1.83 8.66 9.98
N HIS A 88 -0.70 8.35 10.64
CA HIS A 88 -0.64 7.33 11.68
C HIS A 88 -1.58 7.59 12.87
N HIS A 89 -1.87 8.87 13.16
CA HIS A 89 -2.78 9.25 14.24
C HIS A 89 -4.27 9.01 13.93
N GLN A 90 -4.62 8.61 12.71
CA GLN A 90 -5.99 8.20 12.38
C GLN A 90 -6.30 6.86 13.03
N ASP A 91 -7.58 6.65 13.36
CA ASP A 91 -8.02 5.45 14.08
C ASP A 91 -7.81 4.15 13.29
N SER A 92 -7.91 3.03 13.99
CA SER A 92 -7.73 1.69 13.40
C SER A 92 -8.70 1.39 12.27
N GLN A 93 -9.92 1.95 12.30
CA GLN A 93 -10.91 1.74 11.25
C GLN A 93 -10.50 2.44 9.95
N ALA A 94 -10.00 3.67 10.03
CA ALA A 94 -9.44 4.39 8.88
C ALA A 94 -8.22 3.67 8.30
N GLN A 95 -7.35 3.13 9.15
CA GLN A 95 -6.22 2.31 8.73
C GLN A 95 -6.70 1.03 8.02
N ARG A 96 -7.65 0.31 8.61
CA ARG A 96 -8.23 -0.90 8.01
C ARG A 96 -8.89 -0.63 6.65
N ASN A 97 -9.71 0.42 6.58
CA ASN A 97 -10.38 0.83 5.36
C ASN A 97 -9.39 1.23 4.27
N THR A 98 -8.26 1.84 4.62
CA THR A 98 -7.19 2.16 3.66
C THR A 98 -6.60 0.88 3.06
N GLY A 99 -6.35 -0.13 3.89
CA GLY A 99 -5.91 -1.45 3.44
C GLY A 99 -6.93 -2.11 2.50
N ASN A 100 -8.20 -2.10 2.91
CA ASN A 100 -9.28 -2.62 2.07
C ASN A 100 -9.33 -1.88 0.73
N ASN A 101 -9.24 -0.55 0.74
CA ASN A 101 -9.33 0.28 -0.47
C ASN A 101 -8.15 0.06 -1.42
N ALA A 102 -6.94 -0.16 -0.91
CA ALA A 102 -5.80 -0.56 -1.74
C ALA A 102 -6.04 -1.89 -2.46
N ALA A 103 -6.63 -2.88 -1.79
CA ALA A 103 -6.98 -4.16 -2.39
C ALA A 103 -8.21 -4.08 -3.33
N ARG A 104 -9.20 -3.25 -3.00
CA ARG A 104 -10.38 -3.00 -3.85
C ARG A 104 -10.02 -2.30 -5.15
N LEU A 105 -9.00 -1.43 -5.12
CA LEU A 105 -8.41 -0.83 -6.32
C LEU A 105 -7.88 -1.91 -7.27
N VAL A 106 -7.16 -2.92 -6.76
CA VAL A 106 -6.70 -4.06 -7.57
C VAL A 106 -7.88 -4.79 -8.21
N LYS A 107 -8.96 -5.00 -7.46
CA LYS A 107 -10.15 -5.72 -7.92
C LYS A 107 -11.08 -4.89 -8.81
N GLY A 108 -10.86 -3.58 -8.93
CA GLY A 108 -11.71 -2.68 -9.71
C GLY A 108 -13.12 -2.51 -9.13
N ILE A 109 -13.28 -2.60 -7.79
CA ILE A 109 -14.58 -2.41 -7.11
C ILE A 109 -14.61 -1.10 -6.31
N PRO A 110 -15.79 -0.50 -6.07
CA PRO A 110 -15.90 0.81 -5.41
C PRO A 110 -15.23 0.86 -4.04
N PHE A 111 -14.63 1.98 -3.65
CA PHE A 111 -14.00 2.13 -2.34
C PHE A 111 -15.03 2.11 -1.20
N ARG A 112 -14.60 1.63 -0.02
CA ARG A 112 -15.30 1.85 1.25
C ARG A 112 -15.08 3.30 1.67
N ASP A 113 -16.08 3.88 2.33
CA ASP A 113 -15.96 5.21 2.90
C ASP A 113 -14.81 5.27 3.91
N LEU A 114 -13.97 6.29 3.78
CA LEU A 114 -12.89 6.58 4.72
C LEU A 114 -13.39 7.27 6.00
N HIS A 115 -14.69 7.59 6.06
CA HIS A 115 -15.38 8.18 7.20
C HIS A 115 -16.47 7.22 7.69
N ALA A 116 -16.22 6.53 8.80
CA ALA A 116 -17.25 5.88 9.61
C ALA A 116 -17.15 6.43 11.03
#